data_AF-A0A2S2R451-F1
#
_entry.id   AF-A0A2S2R451-F1
#
_cell.length_a   1.000
_cell.length_b   1.000
_cell.length_c   1.000
_cell.angle_alpha   90.00
_cell.angle_beta   90.00
_cell.angle_gamma   90.00
#
_symmetry.space_group_name_H-M   'P 1'
#
loop_
_entity.id
_entity.type
_entity.pdbx_description
1 polymer ?
#
loop_
_entity_poly.entity_id
_entity_poly.type
_entity_poly.pdbx_seq_one_letter_code
_entity_poly.pdbx_strand_id
1 'polypeptide(L)'
;MVANDIPLWKLQNPEFKHFFEKYIKLKLPDESTLRKNYAPLCYEDVLRKIRKEIGDSSIWVSIDETTDVEGRYIACVIIGSLSSENFTKPIVLTIENLEKANFQTISKLFNDSMTILWPEKVLHNKVLLYVTDAAPYMIKSGKTLKVFYPKLTHITCMAHGLHRVSEAIRDKFPKVDVLISNTKKIFLKASARVNTFKEMCPNLSLPPQPVITRWGTWLNAAFYYGKNFDKIKEVINTFNENDAMSIQKVHDVFKDNSIKNELAVILANFQCITETILQIEKSGANLRETILLVKNVEIRLSEGGIGIEFAKLKLMQVLSKNPGYSQIIKNCGILSGEISNDNEGIEE
;
A
#
# COMPACT_ATOMS: atom_id res chain seq x y z
N MET A 1 -1.60 27.60 -11.64
CA MET A 1 -2.92 27.32 -11.03
C MET A 1 -3.09 25.85 -10.74
N VAL A 2 -3.16 24.99 -11.77
CA VAL A 2 -3.25 23.53 -11.59
C VAL A 2 -2.10 23.01 -10.73
N ALA A 3 -0.87 23.42 -11.01
CA ALA A 3 0.32 23.06 -10.21
C ALA A 3 0.30 23.57 -8.75
N ASN A 4 -0.58 24.52 -8.41
CA ASN A 4 -0.72 25.08 -7.05
C ASN A 4 -2.03 24.66 -6.37
N ASP A 5 -2.72 23.65 -6.92
CA ASP A 5 -4.01 23.17 -6.39
C ASP A 5 -5.08 24.28 -6.26
N ILE A 6 -5.08 25.22 -7.21
CA ILE A 6 -6.08 26.30 -7.25
C ILE A 6 -7.18 25.92 -8.25
N PRO A 7 -8.44 25.71 -7.79
CA PRO A 7 -9.55 25.42 -8.69
C PRO A 7 -9.76 26.54 -9.71
N LEU A 8 -9.97 26.17 -10.97
CA LEU A 8 -10.09 27.16 -12.07
C LEU A 8 -11.25 28.15 -11.84
N TRP A 9 -12.35 27.71 -11.23
CA TRP A 9 -13.50 28.56 -10.89
C TRP A 9 -13.14 29.71 -9.94
N LYS A 10 -12.06 29.60 -9.15
CA LYS A 10 -11.62 30.69 -8.25
C LYS A 10 -11.27 31.97 -9.00
N LEU A 11 -10.92 31.87 -10.29
CA LEU A 11 -10.70 33.04 -11.14
C LEU A 11 -11.97 33.83 -11.43
N GLN A 12 -13.15 33.26 -11.17
CA GLN A 12 -14.42 33.96 -11.31
C GLN A 12 -14.72 34.89 -10.14
N ASN A 13 -13.91 34.87 -9.07
CA ASN A 13 -14.08 35.77 -7.95
C ASN A 13 -13.89 37.24 -8.38
N PRO A 14 -14.87 38.14 -8.12
CA PRO A 14 -14.81 39.53 -8.56
C PRO A 14 -13.62 40.32 -7.99
N GLU A 15 -13.28 40.14 -6.71
CA GLU A 15 -12.14 40.81 -6.08
C GLU A 15 -10.82 40.33 -6.69
N PHE A 16 -10.71 39.03 -6.98
CA PHE A 16 -9.53 38.46 -7.63
C PHE A 16 -9.36 39.01 -9.06
N LYS A 17 -10.44 39.09 -9.84
CA LYS A 17 -10.42 39.72 -11.17
C LYS A 17 -10.05 41.19 -11.09
N HIS A 18 -10.69 41.94 -10.20
CA HIS A 18 -10.44 43.36 -10.02
C HIS A 18 -8.98 43.63 -9.63
N PHE A 19 -8.40 42.81 -8.76
CA PHE A 19 -6.99 42.90 -8.39
C PHE A 19 -6.06 42.76 -9.61
N PHE A 20 -6.27 41.71 -10.43
CA PHE A 20 -5.45 41.47 -11.62
C PHE A 20 -5.61 42.57 -12.67
N GLU A 21 -6.83 43.05 -12.90
CA GLU A 21 -7.10 44.14 -13.84
C GLU A 21 -6.52 45.47 -13.36
N LYS A 22 -6.65 45.78 -12.06
CA LYS A 22 -6.19 47.05 -11.48
C LYS A 22 -4.67 47.12 -11.36
N TYR A 23 -4.05 46.11 -10.76
CA TYR A 23 -2.63 46.15 -10.38
C TYR A 23 -1.71 45.44 -11.37
N ILE A 24 -2.15 44.35 -11.99
CA ILE A 24 -1.34 43.56 -12.93
C ILE A 24 -1.63 43.96 -14.39
N LYS A 25 -2.70 44.72 -14.64
CA LYS A 25 -3.18 45.13 -15.98
C LYS A 25 -3.45 43.93 -16.90
N LEU A 26 -3.87 42.81 -16.30
CA LEU A 26 -4.18 41.58 -17.02
C LEU A 26 -5.66 41.24 -16.83
N LYS A 27 -6.36 41.02 -17.95
CA LYS A 27 -7.71 40.48 -17.93
C LYS A 27 -7.63 38.95 -17.82
N LEU A 28 -8.15 38.41 -16.72
CA LEU A 28 -8.15 36.96 -16.51
C LEU A 28 -9.15 36.28 -17.45
N PRO A 29 -8.78 35.15 -18.09
CA PRO A 29 -9.69 34.37 -18.91
C PRO A 29 -10.79 33.72 -18.06
N ASP A 30 -11.91 33.39 -18.70
CA ASP A 30 -12.98 32.65 -18.06
C ASP A 30 -12.54 31.21 -17.73
N GLU A 31 -13.16 30.61 -16.71
CA GLU A 31 -12.91 29.21 -16.35
C GLU A 31 -13.14 28.30 -17.56
N SER A 32 -14.21 28.52 -18.32
CA SER A 32 -14.55 27.74 -19.50
C SER A 32 -13.45 27.85 -20.56
N THR A 33 -12.88 29.05 -20.75
CA THR A 33 -11.76 29.27 -21.66
C THR A 33 -10.52 28.48 -21.21
N LEU A 34 -10.18 28.52 -19.92
CA LEU A 34 -9.05 27.77 -19.38
C LEU A 34 -9.23 26.26 -19.52
N ARG A 35 -10.41 25.76 -19.17
CA ARG A 35 -10.72 24.33 -19.22
C ARG A 35 -10.68 23.78 -20.64
N LYS A 36 -11.17 24.53 -21.64
CA LYS A 36 -11.25 24.06 -23.03
C LYS A 36 -9.95 24.26 -23.80
N ASN A 37 -9.23 25.35 -23.56
CA ASN A 37 -8.12 25.75 -24.44
C ASN A 37 -6.75 25.58 -23.81
N TYR A 38 -6.63 25.68 -22.48
CA TYR A 38 -5.33 25.68 -21.79
C TYR A 38 -5.06 24.37 -21.04
N ALA A 39 -6.06 23.80 -20.37
CA ALA A 39 -5.90 22.53 -19.66
C ALA A 39 -5.45 21.37 -20.58
N PRO A 40 -6.00 21.20 -21.80
CA PRO A 40 -5.52 20.16 -22.72
C PRO A 40 -4.07 20.38 -23.15
N LEU A 41 -3.64 21.64 -23.36
CA LEU A 41 -2.25 21.94 -23.69
C LEU A 41 -1.29 21.58 -22.55
N CYS A 42 -1.68 21.87 -21.30
CA CYS A 42 -0.91 21.45 -20.13
C CYS A 42 -0.85 19.93 -20.00
N TYR A 43 -1.96 19.24 -20.28
CA TYR A 43 -2.03 17.78 -20.26
C TYR A 43 -1.09 17.16 -21.29
N GLU A 44 -1.13 17.62 -22.54
CA GLU A 44 -0.22 17.16 -23.60
C GLU A 44 1.25 17.48 -23.31
N ASP A 45 1.54 18.65 -22.71
CA ASP A 45 2.90 18.98 -22.29
C ASP A 45 3.43 18.01 -21.22
N VAL A 46 2.58 17.63 -20.26
CA VAL A 46 2.91 16.62 -19.24
C VAL A 46 3.11 15.25 -19.89
N LEU A 47 2.20 14.80 -20.76
CA LEU A 47 2.35 13.52 -21.47
C LEU A 47 3.65 13.48 -22.30
N ARG A 48 3.99 14.57 -22.98
CA ARG A 48 5.25 14.68 -23.72
C ARG A 48 6.47 14.54 -22.82
N LYS A 49 6.44 15.15 -21.61
CA LYS A 49 7.51 15.01 -20.62
C LYS A 49 7.61 13.57 -20.11
N ILE A 50 6.47 12.94 -19.81
CA ILE A 50 6.41 11.52 -19.39
C ILE A 50 7.01 10.62 -20.47
N ARG A 51 6.58 10.78 -21.73
CA ARG A 51 7.12 10.01 -22.87
C ARG A 51 8.63 10.20 -23.03
N LYS A 52 9.14 11.43 -22.83
CA LYS A 52 10.59 11.73 -22.85
C LYS A 52 11.33 11.04 -21.70
N GLU A 53 10.75 11.00 -20.50
CA GLU A 53 11.34 10.35 -19.32
C GLU A 53 11.37 8.82 -19.45
N ILE A 54 10.30 8.22 -20.00
CA ILE A 54 10.28 6.78 -20.33
C ILE A 54 11.27 6.46 -21.45
N GLY A 55 11.30 7.28 -22.51
CA GLY A 55 12.16 7.11 -23.67
C GLY A 55 11.97 5.72 -24.30
N ASP A 56 13.08 5.05 -24.58
CA ASP A 56 13.11 3.69 -25.13
C ASP A 56 13.15 2.59 -24.06
N SER A 57 12.99 2.94 -22.79
CA SER A 57 13.03 1.97 -21.71
C SER A 57 11.88 0.97 -21.78
N SER A 58 12.12 -0.25 -21.31
CA SER A 58 11.01 -1.12 -20.90
C SER A 58 10.32 -0.54 -19.67
N ILE A 59 9.06 -0.87 -19.44
CA ILE A 59 8.26 -0.32 -18.35
C ILE A 59 7.68 -1.39 -17.45
N TRP A 60 7.41 -0.98 -16.21
CA TRP A 60 6.44 -1.62 -15.34
C TRP A 60 5.17 -0.77 -15.26
N VAL A 61 4.04 -1.43 -15.06
CA VAL A 61 2.73 -0.82 -14.90
C VAL A 61 2.14 -1.31 -13.58
N SER A 62 1.50 -0.43 -12.82
CA SER A 62 0.68 -0.81 -11.68
C SER A 62 -0.70 -0.19 -11.80
N ILE A 63 -1.72 -0.99 -11.48
CA ILE A 63 -3.10 -0.53 -11.40
C ILE A 63 -3.62 -0.88 -10.02
N ASP A 64 -4.17 0.13 -9.36
CA ASP A 64 -4.85 0.00 -8.08
C ASP A 64 -6.18 0.77 -8.16
N GLU A 65 -7.23 0.18 -7.63
CA GLU A 65 -8.56 0.76 -7.58
C GLU A 65 -9.02 1.03 -6.15
N THR A 66 -9.82 2.07 -6.02
CA THR A 66 -10.46 2.43 -4.77
C THR A 66 -11.91 2.84 -5.02
N THR A 67 -12.70 2.82 -3.97
CA THR A 67 -14.07 3.35 -3.99
C THR A 67 -14.08 4.66 -3.24
N ASP A 68 -14.49 5.74 -3.91
CA ASP A 68 -14.58 7.04 -3.27
C ASP A 68 -15.81 7.15 -2.35
N VAL A 69 -15.95 8.31 -1.68
CA VAL A 69 -17.06 8.56 -0.75
C VAL A 69 -18.44 8.58 -1.41
N GLU A 70 -18.50 8.74 -2.73
CA GLU A 70 -19.73 8.72 -3.54
C GLU A 70 -20.01 7.31 -4.12
N GLY A 71 -19.16 6.33 -3.82
CA GLY A 71 -19.31 4.96 -4.32
C GLY A 71 -18.77 4.75 -5.74
N ARG A 72 -18.04 5.71 -6.32
CA ARG A 72 -17.44 5.58 -7.65
C ARG A 72 -16.17 4.73 -7.58
N TYR A 73 -15.96 3.90 -8.59
CA TYR A 73 -14.75 3.09 -8.72
C TYR A 73 -13.67 3.93 -9.41
N ILE A 74 -12.69 4.42 -8.66
CA ILE A 74 -11.59 5.19 -9.18
C ILE A 74 -10.37 4.28 -9.32
N ALA A 75 -9.82 4.16 -10.53
CA ALA A 75 -8.63 3.38 -10.79
C ALA A 75 -7.46 4.29 -11.17
N CYS A 76 -6.31 4.07 -10.56
CA CYS A 76 -5.08 4.80 -10.84
C CYS A 76 -4.13 3.89 -11.61
N VAL A 77 -3.54 4.42 -12.68
CA VAL A 77 -2.51 3.74 -13.46
C VAL A 77 -1.18 4.45 -13.25
N ILE A 78 -0.22 3.72 -12.70
CA ILE A 78 1.14 4.18 -12.46
C ILE A 78 2.06 3.43 -13.39
N ILE A 79 3.04 4.13 -13.96
CA ILE A 79 4.10 3.54 -14.78
C ILE A 79 5.47 3.94 -14.26
N GLY A 80 6.48 3.18 -14.65
CA GLY A 80 7.87 3.60 -14.49
C GLY A 80 8.80 2.82 -15.41
N SER A 81 9.96 3.39 -15.70
CA SER A 81 10.99 2.72 -16.49
C SER A 81 11.66 1.61 -15.68
N LEU A 82 11.90 0.48 -16.32
CA LEU A 82 12.76 -0.60 -15.86
C LEU A 82 14.14 -0.40 -16.50
N SER A 83 15.05 0.22 -15.75
CA SER A 83 16.45 0.46 -16.15
C SER A 83 17.41 0.02 -15.04
N SER A 84 18.57 -0.50 -15.43
CA SER A 84 19.67 -0.83 -14.52
C SER A 84 20.51 0.39 -14.11
N GLU A 85 20.41 1.49 -14.86
CA GLU A 85 21.29 2.65 -14.69
C GLU A 85 20.61 3.80 -13.97
N ASN A 86 19.32 4.02 -14.26
CA ASN A 86 18.60 5.20 -13.79
C ASN A 86 17.32 4.81 -13.07
N PHE A 87 17.19 5.26 -11.83
CA PHE A 87 15.92 5.23 -11.11
C PHE A 87 14.93 6.22 -11.76
N THR A 88 13.75 5.72 -12.11
CA THR A 88 12.63 6.56 -12.54
C THR A 88 11.61 6.62 -11.42
N LYS A 89 11.23 7.83 -11.01
CA LYS A 89 10.15 8.00 -10.03
C LYS A 89 8.86 7.42 -10.62
N PRO A 90 8.04 6.70 -9.83
CA PRO A 90 6.73 6.26 -10.31
C PRO A 90 5.91 7.45 -10.81
N ILE A 91 5.33 7.33 -12.01
CA ILE A 91 4.57 8.37 -12.69
C ILE A 91 3.11 7.95 -12.74
N VAL A 92 2.21 8.80 -12.24
CA VAL A 92 0.77 8.64 -12.47
C VAL A 92 0.48 8.99 -13.92
N LEU A 93 0.09 7.99 -14.71
CA LEU A 93 -0.21 8.17 -16.13
C LEU A 93 -1.66 8.63 -16.34
N THR A 94 -2.60 7.97 -15.67
CA THR A 94 -4.02 8.37 -15.68
C THR A 94 -4.74 7.94 -14.41
N ILE A 95 -5.85 8.60 -14.12
CA ILE A 95 -6.82 8.26 -13.08
C ILE A 95 -8.19 8.27 -13.74
N GLU A 96 -8.89 7.14 -13.72
CA GLU A 96 -10.14 6.96 -14.44
C GLU A 96 -11.26 6.51 -13.51
N ASN A 97 -12.47 7.00 -13.78
CA ASN A 97 -13.69 6.50 -13.15
C ASN A 97 -14.21 5.29 -13.96
N LEU A 98 -14.24 4.12 -13.32
CA LEU A 98 -14.71 2.88 -13.92
C LEU A 98 -16.20 2.66 -13.63
N GLU A 99 -16.92 2.13 -14.61
CA GLU A 99 -18.31 1.70 -14.41
C GLU A 99 -18.45 0.59 -13.37
N LYS A 100 -17.43 -0.29 -13.28
CA LYS A 100 -17.34 -1.42 -12.36
C LYS A 100 -15.89 -1.84 -12.16
N ALA A 101 -15.58 -2.37 -10.98
CA ALA A 101 -14.30 -3.01 -10.70
C ALA A 101 -14.33 -4.50 -11.12
N ASN A 102 -13.93 -4.81 -12.35
CA ASN A 102 -13.82 -6.19 -12.82
C ASN A 102 -12.70 -6.38 -13.85
N PHE A 103 -12.45 -7.63 -14.25
CA PHE A 103 -11.28 -7.93 -15.08
C PHE A 103 -11.36 -7.29 -16.48
N GLN A 104 -12.57 -7.11 -17.03
CA GLN A 104 -12.74 -6.49 -18.34
C GLN A 104 -12.44 -4.99 -18.31
N THR A 105 -12.99 -4.26 -17.32
CA THR A 105 -12.77 -2.81 -17.20
C THR A 105 -11.32 -2.50 -16.87
N ILE A 106 -10.68 -3.28 -15.99
CA ILE A 106 -9.24 -3.16 -15.72
C ILE A 106 -8.40 -3.47 -16.95
N SER A 107 -8.68 -4.54 -17.69
CA SER A 107 -7.91 -4.88 -18.91
C SER A 107 -8.08 -3.80 -19.98
N LYS A 108 -9.28 -3.22 -20.10
CA LYS A 108 -9.53 -2.09 -20.98
C LYS A 108 -8.72 -0.87 -20.55
N LEU A 109 -8.78 -0.49 -19.27
CA LEU A 109 -8.01 0.61 -18.71
C LEU A 109 -6.51 0.45 -18.97
N PHE A 110 -5.97 -0.76 -18.81
CA PHE A 110 -4.57 -1.06 -19.12
C PHE A 110 -4.23 -0.75 -20.59
N ASN A 111 -5.03 -1.24 -21.54
CA ASN A 111 -4.80 -1.01 -22.98
C ASN A 111 -4.98 0.46 -23.38
N ASP A 112 -6.01 1.12 -22.84
CA ASP A 112 -6.27 2.54 -23.07
C ASP A 112 -5.07 3.36 -22.55
N SER A 113 -4.53 2.99 -21.39
CA SER A 113 -3.32 3.60 -20.82
C SER A 113 -2.08 3.41 -21.69
N MET A 114 -1.88 2.21 -22.25
CA MET A 114 -0.75 2.00 -23.18
C MET A 114 -0.89 2.84 -24.46
N THR A 115 -2.13 3.11 -24.89
CA THR A 115 -2.42 4.01 -26.02
C THR A 115 -2.16 5.48 -25.65
N ILE A 116 -2.45 5.89 -24.41
CA ILE A 116 -2.07 7.22 -23.89
C ILE A 116 -0.54 7.39 -23.92
N LEU A 117 0.20 6.37 -23.48
CA LEU A 117 1.67 6.42 -23.47
C LEU A 117 2.25 6.40 -24.89
N TRP A 118 1.78 5.51 -25.76
CA TRP A 118 2.24 5.34 -27.14
C TRP A 118 1.10 5.49 -28.16
N PRO A 119 0.76 6.74 -28.54
CA PRO A 119 -0.42 7.02 -29.37
C PRO A 119 -0.30 6.52 -30.82
N GLU A 120 0.91 6.45 -31.37
CA GLU A 120 1.14 6.00 -32.75
C GLU A 120 1.13 4.46 -32.86
N LYS A 121 1.81 3.79 -31.93
CA LYS A 121 1.94 2.34 -31.91
C LYS A 121 2.30 1.83 -30.52
N VAL A 122 1.43 1.02 -29.94
CA VAL A 122 1.68 0.39 -28.64
C VAL A 122 2.88 -0.55 -28.72
N LEU A 123 3.86 -0.33 -27.84
CA LEU A 123 5.09 -1.13 -27.76
C LEU A 123 4.91 -2.34 -26.82
N HIS A 124 4.11 -3.33 -27.24
CA HIS A 124 3.75 -4.48 -26.40
C HIS A 124 4.95 -5.21 -25.75
N ASN A 125 6.07 -5.33 -26.47
CA ASN A 125 7.28 -6.00 -25.98
C ASN A 125 8.08 -5.19 -24.95
N LYS A 126 7.74 -3.92 -24.73
CA LYS A 126 8.37 -3.06 -23.72
C LYS A 126 7.65 -3.12 -22.38
N VAL A 127 6.46 -3.72 -22.30
CA VAL A 127 5.72 -3.89 -21.04
C VAL A 127 6.13 -5.21 -20.40
N LEU A 128 6.95 -5.15 -19.35
CA LEU A 128 7.57 -6.35 -18.75
C LEU A 128 6.93 -6.75 -17.42
N LEU A 129 6.43 -5.79 -16.65
CA LEU A 129 5.93 -6.05 -15.31
C LEU A 129 4.57 -5.39 -15.11
N TYR A 130 3.62 -6.14 -14.55
CA TYR A 130 2.31 -5.65 -14.16
C TYR A 130 2.04 -5.98 -12.70
N VAL A 131 1.86 -4.95 -11.88
CA VAL A 131 1.70 -5.07 -10.42
C VAL A 131 0.29 -4.65 -10.02
N THR A 132 -0.45 -5.56 -9.40
CA THR A 132 -1.81 -5.29 -8.89
C THR A 132 -1.97 -5.80 -7.48
N ASP A 133 -3.13 -5.57 -6.88
CA ASP A 133 -3.55 -6.35 -5.71
C ASP A 133 -3.77 -7.85 -6.06
N ALA A 134 -4.18 -8.64 -5.06
CA ALA A 134 -4.41 -10.07 -5.21
C ALA A 134 -5.90 -10.43 -5.44
N ALA A 135 -6.75 -9.46 -5.81
CA ALA A 135 -8.16 -9.72 -6.09
C ALA A 135 -8.30 -10.69 -7.28
N PRO A 136 -9.28 -11.60 -7.27
CA PRO A 136 -9.44 -12.58 -8.34
C PRO A 136 -9.57 -11.96 -9.75
N TYR A 137 -10.23 -10.81 -9.88
CA TYR A 137 -10.35 -10.12 -11.17
C TYR A 137 -9.05 -9.45 -11.61
N MET A 138 -8.21 -8.98 -10.68
CA MET A 138 -6.90 -8.45 -11.01
C MET A 138 -5.97 -9.54 -11.53
N ILE A 139 -5.95 -10.71 -10.87
CA ILE A 139 -5.23 -11.90 -11.33
C ILE A 139 -5.73 -12.34 -12.71
N LYS A 140 -7.05 -12.33 -12.91
CA LYS A 140 -7.65 -12.65 -14.21
C LYS A 140 -7.22 -11.65 -15.30
N SER A 141 -7.17 -10.35 -14.98
CA SER A 141 -6.71 -9.31 -15.91
C SER A 141 -5.25 -9.55 -16.34
N GLY A 142 -4.35 -9.84 -15.40
CA GLY A 142 -2.95 -10.13 -15.70
C GLY A 142 -2.78 -11.34 -16.62
N LYS A 143 -3.54 -12.42 -16.39
CA LYS A 143 -3.56 -13.60 -17.26
C LYS A 143 -4.06 -13.27 -18.67
N THR A 144 -5.14 -12.50 -18.78
CA THR A 144 -5.71 -12.09 -20.07
C THR A 144 -4.76 -11.19 -20.84
N LEU A 145 -4.14 -10.20 -20.17
CA LEU A 145 -3.21 -9.27 -20.80
C LEU A 145 -1.93 -9.96 -21.28
N LYS A 146 -1.45 -11.00 -20.59
CA LYS A 146 -0.27 -11.77 -21.02
C LYS A 146 -0.38 -12.35 -22.43
N VAL A 147 -1.59 -12.61 -22.92
CA VAL A 147 -1.83 -13.07 -24.31
C VAL A 147 -1.44 -12.01 -25.34
N PHE A 148 -1.63 -10.73 -25.02
CA PHE A 148 -1.34 -9.59 -25.90
C PHE A 148 0.02 -8.95 -25.62
N TYR A 149 0.54 -9.11 -24.41
CA TYR A 149 1.84 -8.60 -23.97
C TYR A 149 2.74 -9.80 -23.63
N PRO A 150 3.44 -10.39 -24.62
CA PRO A 150 4.07 -11.70 -24.47
C PRO A 150 5.22 -11.72 -23.45
N LYS A 151 5.87 -10.57 -23.20
CA LYS A 151 6.93 -10.42 -22.20
C LYS A 151 6.42 -9.99 -20.81
N LEU A 152 5.11 -9.87 -20.64
CA LEU A 152 4.50 -9.42 -19.39
C LEU A 152 4.55 -10.50 -18.31
N THR A 153 5.18 -10.17 -17.19
CA THR A 153 5.05 -10.89 -15.93
C THR A 153 4.08 -10.13 -15.03
N HIS A 154 2.97 -10.77 -14.67
CA HIS A 154 2.02 -10.25 -13.68
C HIS A 154 2.43 -10.71 -12.27
N ILE A 155 2.49 -9.77 -11.33
CA ILE A 155 2.70 -10.04 -9.91
C ILE A 155 1.63 -9.38 -9.06
N THR A 156 1.37 -9.96 -7.89
CA THR A 156 0.54 -9.33 -6.86
C THR A 156 1.39 -8.57 -5.84
N CYS A 157 0.81 -7.52 -5.27
CA CYS A 157 1.47 -6.61 -4.34
C CYS A 157 1.95 -7.35 -3.08
N MET A 158 3.26 -7.33 -2.84
CA MET A 158 3.86 -8.01 -1.70
C MET A 158 3.53 -7.36 -0.36
N ALA A 159 3.31 -6.04 -0.31
CA ALA A 159 2.87 -5.35 0.90
C ALA A 159 1.47 -5.80 1.31
N HIS A 160 0.53 -5.89 0.36
CA HIS A 160 -0.78 -6.50 0.61
C HIS A 160 -0.63 -7.97 1.01
N GLY A 161 0.26 -8.72 0.35
CA GLY A 161 0.56 -10.11 0.71
C GLY A 161 0.99 -10.28 2.18
N LEU A 162 1.94 -9.47 2.65
CA LEU A 162 2.42 -9.48 4.04
C LEU A 162 1.35 -8.98 5.03
N HIS A 163 0.51 -8.03 4.61
CA HIS A 163 -0.63 -7.61 5.42
C HIS A 163 -1.61 -8.77 5.67
N ARG A 164 -1.86 -9.63 4.68
CA ARG A 164 -2.70 -10.83 4.86
C ARG A 164 -2.09 -11.84 5.83
N VAL A 165 -0.76 -11.87 5.98
CA VAL A 165 -0.09 -12.63 7.04
C VAL A 165 -0.37 -11.99 8.40
N SER A 166 -0.33 -10.65 8.47
CA SER A 166 -0.67 -9.89 9.69
C SER A 166 -2.11 -10.17 10.15
N GLU A 167 -3.08 -10.24 9.25
CA GLU A 167 -4.47 -10.59 9.60
C GLU A 167 -4.59 -12.04 10.10
N ALA A 168 -3.86 -12.99 9.51
CA ALA A 168 -3.84 -14.37 10.03
C ALA A 168 -3.21 -14.45 11.43
N ILE A 169 -2.22 -13.61 11.73
CA ILE A 169 -1.65 -13.48 13.08
C ILE A 169 -2.72 -12.93 14.01
N ARG A 170 -3.39 -11.83 13.64
CA ARG A 170 -4.49 -11.25 14.43
C ARG A 170 -5.57 -12.28 14.78
N ASP A 171 -5.99 -13.09 13.81
CA ASP A 171 -6.99 -14.16 14.00
C ASP A 171 -6.55 -15.21 15.04
N LYS A 172 -5.25 -15.41 15.23
CA LYS A 172 -4.68 -16.34 16.23
C LYS A 172 -4.56 -15.74 17.63
N PHE A 173 -4.69 -14.42 17.78
CA PHE A 173 -4.57 -13.73 19.07
C PHE A 173 -5.82 -12.90 19.39
N PRO A 174 -7.01 -13.54 19.54
CA PRO A 174 -8.27 -12.82 19.76
C PRO A 174 -8.28 -12.00 21.06
N LYS A 175 -7.57 -12.44 22.11
CA LYS A 175 -7.47 -11.67 23.37
C LYS A 175 -6.70 -10.37 23.18
N VAL A 176 -5.61 -10.42 22.43
CA VAL A 176 -4.85 -9.22 22.03
C VAL A 176 -5.74 -8.29 21.19
N ASP A 177 -6.56 -8.82 20.29
CA ASP A 177 -7.51 -8.02 19.52
C ASP A 177 -8.58 -7.34 20.41
N VAL A 178 -9.11 -8.07 21.40
CA VAL A 178 -10.04 -7.51 22.41
C VAL A 178 -9.35 -6.41 23.22
N LEU A 179 -8.10 -6.62 23.65
CA LEU A 179 -7.33 -5.61 24.38
C LEU A 179 -7.17 -4.33 23.57
N ILE A 180 -6.66 -4.43 22.33
CA ILE A 180 -6.38 -3.29 21.46
C ILE A 180 -7.68 -2.55 21.11
N SER A 181 -8.70 -3.28 20.68
CA SER A 181 -9.95 -2.68 20.20
C SER A 181 -10.76 -2.01 21.33
N ASN A 182 -10.75 -2.55 22.55
CA ASN A 182 -11.46 -1.93 23.67
C ASN A 182 -10.65 -0.81 24.32
N THR A 183 -9.32 -0.92 24.41
CA THR A 183 -8.51 0.20 24.89
C THR A 183 -8.61 1.42 23.98
N LYS A 184 -8.71 1.22 22.66
CA LYS A 184 -9.05 2.31 21.72
C LYS A 184 -10.35 3.03 22.12
N LYS A 185 -11.39 2.29 22.49
CA LYS A 185 -12.70 2.85 22.90
C LYS A 185 -12.60 3.61 24.23
N ILE A 186 -11.72 3.19 25.15
CA ILE A 186 -11.49 3.89 26.42
C ILE A 186 -10.99 5.31 26.15
N PHE A 187 -10.00 5.49 25.28
CA PHE A 187 -9.45 6.83 25.04
C PHE A 187 -10.22 7.65 23.99
N LEU A 188 -11.06 7.00 23.17
CA LEU A 188 -11.81 7.67 22.12
C LEU A 188 -12.81 8.69 22.71
N LYS A 189 -12.60 9.98 22.40
CA LYS A 189 -13.45 11.11 22.85
C LYS A 189 -13.56 11.29 24.37
N ALA A 190 -12.61 10.78 25.15
CA ALA A 190 -12.62 10.90 26.61
C ALA A 190 -11.41 11.70 27.12
N SER A 191 -11.51 13.03 27.11
CA SER A 191 -10.42 13.95 27.46
C SER A 191 -9.87 13.70 28.87
N ALA A 192 -10.73 13.42 29.84
CA ALA A 192 -10.31 13.10 31.22
C ALA A 192 -9.38 11.87 31.27
N ARG A 193 -9.78 10.76 30.64
CA ARG A 193 -8.97 9.53 30.58
C ARG A 193 -7.66 9.72 29.81
N VAL A 194 -7.68 10.54 28.76
CA VAL A 194 -6.46 10.93 28.03
C VAL A 194 -5.52 11.75 28.91
N ASN A 195 -6.04 12.68 29.71
CA ASN A 195 -5.24 13.48 30.63
C ASN A 195 -4.61 12.61 31.72
N THR A 196 -5.39 11.71 32.33
CA THR A 196 -4.85 10.72 33.30
C THR A 196 -3.72 9.90 32.70
N PHE A 197 -3.87 9.41 31.47
CA PHE A 197 -2.80 8.70 30.78
C PHE A 197 -1.54 9.56 30.62
N LYS A 198 -1.67 10.82 30.19
CA LYS A 198 -0.54 11.74 30.01
C LYS A 198 0.13 12.12 31.32
N GLU A 199 -0.63 12.25 32.41
CA GLU A 199 -0.10 12.54 33.74
C GLU A 199 0.72 11.38 34.31
N MET A 200 0.20 10.15 34.17
CA MET A 200 0.90 8.94 34.63
C MET A 200 2.05 8.50 33.72
N CYS A 201 1.94 8.77 32.41
CA CYS A 201 2.90 8.35 31.40
C CYS A 201 3.30 9.52 30.46
N PRO A 202 3.96 10.58 30.97
CA PRO A 202 4.18 11.82 30.22
C PRO A 202 5.05 11.66 28.98
N ASN A 203 5.97 10.68 28.99
CA ASN A 203 6.89 10.41 27.88
C ASN A 203 6.38 9.32 26.92
N LEU A 204 5.16 8.81 27.13
CA LEU A 204 4.58 7.76 26.31
C LEU A 204 3.45 8.34 25.45
N SER A 205 3.50 8.09 24.15
CA SER A 205 2.38 8.42 23.27
C SER A 205 1.14 7.59 23.63
N LEU A 206 -0.06 8.10 23.38
CA LEU A 206 -1.28 7.29 23.51
C LEU A 206 -1.18 5.97 22.71
N PRO A 207 -1.85 4.89 23.16
CA PRO A 207 -1.85 3.65 22.41
C PRO A 207 -2.28 3.87 20.95
N PRO A 208 -1.51 3.34 19.98
CA PRO A 208 -1.79 3.55 18.57
C PRO A 208 -3.13 2.88 18.22
N GLN A 209 -3.86 3.53 17.33
CA GLN A 209 -5.14 3.01 16.87
C GLN A 209 -4.94 2.31 15.52
N PRO A 210 -5.26 1.01 15.41
CA PRO A 210 -5.26 0.33 14.12
C PRO A 210 -6.16 1.08 13.13
N VAL A 211 -5.65 1.28 11.92
CA VAL A 211 -6.33 1.95 10.82
C VAL A 211 -6.60 0.90 9.76
N ILE A 212 -7.87 0.68 9.43
CA ILE A 212 -8.29 -0.39 8.50
C ILE A 212 -7.60 -0.25 7.14
N THR A 213 -7.41 0.98 6.67
CA THR A 213 -6.79 1.29 5.37
C THR A 213 -5.27 1.33 5.39
N ARG A 214 -4.60 1.10 6.54
CA ARG A 214 -3.14 1.09 6.63
C ARG A 214 -2.63 -0.26 7.12
N TRP A 215 -1.81 -0.90 6.29
CA TRP A 215 -1.30 -2.23 6.52
C TRP A 215 -0.36 -2.31 7.73
N GLY A 216 -0.43 -3.45 8.44
CA GLY A 216 0.44 -3.72 9.61
C GLY A 216 0.12 -2.91 10.88
N THR A 217 -0.87 -2.00 10.86
CA THR A 217 -1.15 -1.13 12.02
C THR A 217 -1.62 -1.88 13.27
N TRP A 218 -2.29 -3.02 13.11
CA TRP A 218 -2.65 -3.88 14.24
C TRP A 218 -1.43 -4.50 14.93
N LEU A 219 -0.45 -5.00 14.17
CA LEU A 219 0.80 -5.53 14.71
C LEU A 219 1.59 -4.43 15.44
N ASN A 220 1.69 -3.24 14.85
CA ASN A 220 2.32 -2.09 15.50
C ASN A 220 1.64 -1.75 16.84
N ALA A 221 0.32 -1.87 16.92
CA ALA A 221 -0.39 -1.73 18.19
C ALA A 221 -0.01 -2.85 19.17
N ALA A 222 -0.05 -4.12 18.76
CA ALA A 222 0.36 -5.23 19.60
C ALA A 222 1.79 -5.06 20.14
N PHE A 223 2.75 -4.60 19.32
CA PHE A 223 4.12 -4.31 19.77
C PHE A 223 4.16 -3.21 20.83
N TYR A 224 3.37 -2.14 20.64
CA TYR A 224 3.25 -1.08 21.62
C TYR A 224 2.72 -1.60 22.96
N TYR A 225 1.67 -2.43 22.96
CA TYR A 225 1.16 -3.04 24.20
C TYR A 225 2.17 -4.01 24.83
N GLY A 226 2.87 -4.81 24.03
CA GLY A 226 3.92 -5.70 24.54
C GLY A 226 5.05 -4.94 25.24
N LYS A 227 5.50 -3.82 24.68
CA LYS A 227 6.58 -2.99 25.24
C LYS A 227 6.14 -2.20 26.49
N ASN A 228 4.86 -1.90 26.64
CA ASN A 228 4.34 -0.99 27.66
C ASN A 228 3.26 -1.64 28.55
N PHE A 229 3.21 -2.98 28.61
CA PHE A 229 2.11 -3.72 29.20
C PHE A 229 1.78 -3.27 30.62
N ASP A 230 2.78 -3.23 31.51
CA ASP A 230 2.59 -2.94 32.93
C ASP A 230 2.12 -1.47 33.13
N LYS A 231 2.69 -0.51 32.38
CA LYS A 231 2.27 0.90 32.41
C LYS A 231 0.83 1.09 31.95
N ILE A 232 0.43 0.43 30.87
CA ILE A 232 -0.94 0.52 30.36
C ILE A 232 -1.91 -0.10 31.37
N LYS A 233 -1.56 -1.27 31.92
CA LYS A 233 -2.38 -1.94 32.95
C LYS A 233 -2.56 -1.03 34.17
N GLU A 234 -1.51 -0.37 34.63
CA GLU A 234 -1.56 0.57 35.75
C GLU A 234 -2.52 1.74 35.47
N VAL A 235 -2.42 2.39 34.30
CA VAL A 235 -3.34 3.47 33.92
C VAL A 235 -4.78 2.98 33.86
N ILE A 236 -5.04 1.85 33.20
CA ILE A 236 -6.41 1.33 33.06
C ILE A 236 -7.01 0.98 34.43
N ASN A 237 -6.21 0.45 35.36
CA ASN A 237 -6.67 0.13 36.72
C ASN A 237 -7.12 1.36 37.53
N THR A 238 -6.79 2.59 37.10
CA THR A 238 -7.31 3.82 37.73
C THR A 238 -8.74 4.15 37.30
N PHE A 239 -9.24 3.53 36.23
CA PHE A 239 -10.59 3.77 35.73
C PHE A 239 -11.59 2.80 36.35
N ASN A 240 -12.80 3.29 36.63
CA ASN A 240 -13.87 2.45 37.17
C ASN A 240 -14.42 1.51 36.09
N GLU A 241 -14.41 0.20 36.35
CA GLU A 241 -14.91 -0.82 35.43
C GLU A 241 -16.37 -0.60 35.01
N ASN A 242 -17.17 0.07 35.84
CA ASN A 242 -18.58 0.36 35.59
C ASN A 242 -18.81 1.59 34.69
N ASP A 243 -17.80 2.42 34.44
CA ASP A 243 -17.96 3.65 33.64
C ASP A 243 -18.17 3.34 32.15
N ALA A 244 -17.64 2.20 31.67
CA ALA A 244 -17.84 1.75 30.30
C ALA A 244 -17.55 0.26 30.14
N MET A 245 -18.36 -0.43 29.33
CA MET A 245 -18.13 -1.84 28.96
C MET A 245 -16.72 -2.09 28.38
N SER A 246 -16.11 -1.11 27.70
CA SER A 246 -14.75 -1.26 27.18
C SER A 246 -13.70 -1.32 28.28
N ILE A 247 -13.91 -0.64 29.42
CA ILE A 247 -13.03 -0.72 30.58
C ILE A 247 -13.14 -2.11 31.19
N GLN A 248 -14.36 -2.55 31.52
CA GLN A 248 -14.62 -3.90 32.05
C GLN A 248 -13.93 -4.99 31.21
N LYS A 249 -14.13 -4.97 29.88
CA LYS A 249 -13.50 -5.96 28.98
C LYS A 249 -11.98 -5.95 29.03
N VAL A 250 -11.35 -4.78 29.14
CA VAL A 250 -9.88 -4.68 29.24
C VAL A 250 -9.39 -5.20 30.59
N HIS A 251 -10.11 -4.91 31.68
CA HIS A 251 -9.81 -5.48 32.99
C HIS A 251 -9.89 -7.02 32.97
N ASP A 252 -10.92 -7.58 32.36
CA ASP A 252 -11.06 -9.03 32.24
C ASP A 252 -9.92 -9.67 31.44
N VAL A 253 -9.46 -9.02 30.36
CA VAL A 253 -8.28 -9.46 29.63
C VAL A 253 -7.00 -9.37 30.48
N PHE A 254 -6.85 -8.35 31.33
CA PHE A 254 -5.69 -8.21 32.21
C PHE A 254 -5.67 -9.18 33.41
N LYS A 255 -6.81 -9.81 33.73
CA LYS A 255 -6.88 -10.92 34.72
C LYS A 255 -6.34 -12.22 34.14
N ASP A 256 -6.32 -12.36 32.82
CA ASP A 256 -5.76 -13.52 32.14
C ASP A 256 -4.23 -13.45 32.08
N ASN A 257 -3.54 -14.40 32.72
CA ASN A 257 -2.09 -14.42 32.75
C ASN A 257 -1.45 -14.73 31.38
N SER A 258 -2.20 -15.27 30.41
CA SER A 258 -1.68 -15.59 29.07
C SER A 258 -1.41 -14.36 28.22
N ILE A 259 -2.10 -13.23 28.47
CA ILE A 259 -2.05 -12.05 27.58
C ILE A 259 -0.64 -11.47 27.47
N LYS A 260 0.12 -11.47 28.58
CA LYS A 260 1.51 -10.97 28.59
C LYS A 260 2.41 -11.85 27.73
N ASN A 261 2.19 -13.17 27.78
CA ASN A 261 2.93 -14.13 26.95
C ASN A 261 2.53 -14.01 25.47
N GLU A 262 1.25 -13.85 25.15
CA GLU A 262 0.77 -13.64 23.77
C GLU A 262 1.38 -12.39 23.14
N LEU A 263 1.39 -11.27 23.86
CA LEU A 263 2.04 -10.03 23.41
C LEU A 263 3.56 -10.20 23.24
N ALA A 264 4.22 -10.94 24.14
CA ALA A 264 5.65 -11.22 24.03
C ALA A 264 5.98 -12.08 22.79
N VAL A 265 5.16 -13.10 22.50
CA VAL A 265 5.29 -13.90 21.28
C VAL A 265 5.12 -13.03 20.03
N ILE A 266 4.11 -12.15 20.01
CA ILE A 266 3.91 -11.26 18.85
C ILE A 266 5.12 -10.35 18.66
N LEU A 267 5.57 -9.69 19.72
CA LEU A 267 6.69 -8.76 19.70
C LEU A 267 8.00 -9.40 19.26
N ALA A 268 8.30 -10.61 19.74
CA ALA A 268 9.56 -11.28 19.42
C ALA A 268 9.65 -11.79 17.97
N ASN A 269 8.51 -12.12 17.35
CA ASN A 269 8.50 -12.92 16.11
C ASN A 269 7.97 -12.18 14.88
N PHE A 270 7.10 -11.18 15.03
CA PHE A 270 6.38 -10.60 13.88
C PHE A 270 6.79 -9.17 13.51
N GLN A 271 7.74 -8.57 14.23
CA GLN A 271 8.19 -7.20 13.95
C GLN A 271 8.73 -7.03 12.52
N CYS A 272 9.44 -8.05 12.01
CA CYS A 272 10.00 -8.08 10.66
C CYS A 272 8.95 -7.86 9.56
N ILE A 273 7.69 -8.28 9.77
CA ILE A 273 6.62 -8.10 8.79
C ILE A 273 6.32 -6.61 8.60
N THR A 274 6.11 -5.88 9.70
CA THR A 274 5.78 -4.45 9.63
C THR A 274 6.93 -3.60 9.11
N GLU A 275 8.17 -3.96 9.48
CA GLU A 275 9.38 -3.29 9.00
C GLU A 275 9.55 -3.50 7.49
N THR A 276 9.29 -4.71 7.00
CA THR A 276 9.34 -5.01 5.57
C THR A 276 8.23 -4.29 4.81
N ILE A 277 6.97 -4.29 5.29
CA ILE A 277 5.87 -3.53 4.67
C ILE A 277 6.26 -2.07 4.48
N LEU A 278 6.75 -1.40 5.54
CA LEU A 278 7.16 0.00 5.49
C LEU A 278 8.31 0.26 4.53
N GLN A 279 9.19 -0.72 4.30
CA GLN A 279 10.32 -0.58 3.38
C GLN A 279 9.88 -0.75 1.92
N ILE A 280 9.03 -1.73 1.62
CA ILE A 280 8.57 -2.00 0.25
C ILE A 280 7.47 -1.03 -0.22
N GLU A 281 6.82 -0.31 0.70
CA GLU A 281 5.93 0.82 0.38
C GLU A 281 6.70 2.08 -0.07
N LYS A 282 8.00 2.17 0.24
CA LYS A 282 8.84 3.30 -0.21
C LYS A 282 9.23 3.11 -1.68
N SER A 283 9.38 4.22 -2.39
CA SER A 283 9.99 4.21 -3.73
C SER A 283 11.53 4.31 -3.63
N GLY A 284 12.23 3.84 -4.66
CA GLY A 284 13.69 3.98 -4.78
C GLY A 284 14.49 2.73 -4.41
N ALA A 285 13.89 1.73 -3.74
CA ALA A 285 14.57 0.47 -3.47
C ALA A 285 14.77 -0.32 -4.77
N ASN A 286 15.91 -1.00 -4.90
CA ASN A 286 16.12 -1.87 -6.05
C ASN A 286 15.35 -3.20 -5.87
N LEU A 287 15.12 -3.91 -6.98
CA LEU A 287 14.33 -5.13 -6.98
C LEU A 287 14.97 -6.25 -6.13
N ARG A 288 16.30 -6.36 -6.15
CA ARG A 288 17.03 -7.39 -5.40
C ARG A 288 16.91 -7.17 -3.89
N GLU A 289 17.11 -5.95 -3.42
CA GLU A 289 16.90 -5.53 -2.03
C GLU A 289 15.48 -5.86 -1.58
N THR A 290 14.48 -5.51 -2.40
CA THR A 290 13.07 -5.79 -2.11
C THR A 290 12.80 -7.29 -1.97
N ILE A 291 13.37 -8.13 -2.84
CA ILE A 291 13.27 -9.60 -2.74
C ILE A 291 13.94 -10.11 -1.46
N LEU A 292 15.13 -9.60 -1.12
CA LEU A 292 15.84 -9.99 0.10
C LEU A 292 15.05 -9.65 1.36
N LEU A 293 14.37 -8.50 1.40
CA LEU A 293 13.49 -8.14 2.53
C LEU A 293 12.37 -9.17 2.73
N VAL A 294 11.72 -9.62 1.66
CA VAL A 294 10.68 -10.65 1.75
C VAL A 294 11.27 -12.01 2.15
N LYS A 295 12.43 -12.41 1.59
CA LYS A 295 13.13 -13.64 1.99
C LYS A 295 13.51 -13.62 3.47
N ASN A 296 13.92 -12.48 4.00
CA ASN A 296 14.23 -12.34 5.43
C ASN A 296 12.99 -12.58 6.29
N VAL A 297 11.80 -12.14 5.87
CA VAL A 297 10.56 -12.48 6.58
C VAL A 297 10.32 -13.99 6.60
N GLU A 298 10.53 -14.67 5.47
CA GLU A 298 10.39 -16.13 5.37
C GLU A 298 11.36 -16.89 6.30
N ILE A 299 12.62 -16.45 6.37
CA ILE A 299 13.63 -17.00 7.27
C ILE A 299 13.19 -16.80 8.73
N ARG A 300 12.85 -15.57 9.12
CA ARG A 300 12.44 -15.25 10.50
C ARG A 300 11.20 -16.02 10.95
N LEU A 301 10.23 -16.22 10.06
CA LEU A 301 9.05 -17.05 10.36
C LEU A 301 9.39 -18.55 10.42
N SER A 302 10.44 -19.00 9.74
CA SER A 302 10.93 -20.38 9.80
C SER A 302 11.74 -20.70 11.04
N GLU A 303 12.39 -19.70 11.63
CA GLU A 303 13.06 -19.81 12.94
C GLU A 303 12.07 -19.90 14.11
N GLY A 304 10.78 -19.60 13.88
CA GLY A 304 9.74 -19.65 14.89
C GLY A 304 9.41 -21.08 15.37
N GLY A 305 9.00 -21.20 16.63
CA GLY A 305 8.54 -22.47 17.22
C GLY A 305 7.13 -22.89 16.78
N ILE A 306 6.64 -24.00 17.35
CA ILE A 306 5.35 -24.66 17.03
C ILE A 306 4.15 -23.68 17.00
N GLY A 307 4.15 -22.64 17.85
CA GLY A 307 3.09 -21.63 17.89
C GLY A 307 3.11 -20.58 16.77
N ILE A 308 4.15 -20.55 15.92
CA ILE A 308 4.37 -19.52 14.89
C ILE A 308 4.27 -20.10 13.47
N GLU A 309 4.35 -21.42 13.33
CA GLU A 309 4.32 -22.14 12.04
C GLU A 309 3.14 -21.72 11.14
N PHE A 310 1.98 -21.41 11.73
CA PHE A 310 0.81 -20.94 10.99
C PHE A 310 1.09 -19.69 10.15
N ALA A 311 1.94 -18.77 10.65
CA ALA A 311 2.29 -17.53 9.95
C ALA A 311 3.20 -17.81 8.75
N LYS A 312 4.15 -18.75 8.91
CA LYS A 312 4.97 -19.26 7.81
C LYS A 312 4.11 -19.92 6.74
N LEU A 313 3.22 -20.84 7.12
CA LEU A 313 2.29 -21.49 6.19
C LEU A 313 1.42 -20.46 5.46
N LYS A 314 0.98 -19.41 6.16
CA LYS A 314 0.24 -18.32 5.55
C LYS A 314 1.08 -17.56 4.53
N LEU A 315 2.33 -17.24 4.84
CA LEU A 315 3.25 -16.60 3.90
C LEU A 315 3.47 -17.48 2.66
N MET A 316 3.73 -18.77 2.84
CA MET A 316 3.88 -19.73 1.72
C MET A 316 2.63 -19.77 0.84
N GLN A 317 1.42 -19.72 1.43
CA GLN A 317 0.17 -19.63 0.68
C GLN A 317 0.04 -18.32 -0.11
N VAL A 318 0.51 -17.20 0.44
CA VAL A 318 0.54 -15.90 -0.26
C VAL A 318 1.50 -15.95 -1.44
N LEU A 319 2.71 -16.47 -1.24
CA LEU A 319 3.74 -16.58 -2.27
C LEU A 319 3.35 -17.55 -3.39
N SER A 320 2.74 -18.69 -3.07
CA SER A 320 2.31 -19.66 -4.09
C SER A 320 1.20 -19.13 -5.00
N LYS A 321 0.42 -18.15 -4.52
CA LYS A 321 -0.59 -17.42 -5.32
C LYS A 321 0.01 -16.27 -6.14
N ASN A 322 1.33 -16.08 -6.11
CA ASN A 322 2.04 -15.04 -6.84
C ASN A 322 3.11 -15.66 -7.77
N PRO A 323 2.72 -16.43 -8.80
CA PRO A 323 3.68 -17.17 -9.64
C PRO A 323 4.65 -16.25 -10.40
N GLY A 324 4.25 -15.02 -10.73
CA GLY A 324 5.15 -14.06 -11.35
C GLY A 324 6.24 -13.57 -10.39
N TYR A 325 5.98 -13.52 -9.07
CA TYR A 325 7.02 -13.21 -8.09
C TYR A 325 8.09 -14.31 -8.05
N SER A 326 7.69 -15.58 -8.13
CA SER A 326 8.64 -16.71 -8.26
C SER A 326 9.49 -16.58 -9.53
N GLN A 327 8.88 -16.18 -10.65
CA GLN A 327 9.61 -15.92 -11.90
C GLN A 327 10.63 -14.77 -11.73
N ILE A 328 10.25 -13.70 -11.04
CA ILE A 328 11.16 -12.58 -10.74
C ILE A 328 12.33 -13.02 -9.85
N ILE A 329 12.09 -13.86 -8.84
CA ILE A 329 13.16 -14.42 -8.01
C ILE A 329 14.13 -15.23 -8.87
N LYS A 330 13.62 -16.12 -9.75
CA LYS A 330 14.45 -16.90 -10.66
C LYS A 330 15.30 -15.98 -11.55
N ASN A 331 14.69 -14.98 -12.17
CA ASN A 331 15.40 -14.02 -13.01
C ASN A 331 16.47 -13.25 -12.23
N CYS A 332 16.17 -12.82 -11.00
CA CYS A 332 17.13 -12.15 -10.15
C CYS A 332 18.32 -13.06 -9.79
N GLY A 333 18.07 -14.35 -9.53
CA GLY A 333 19.12 -15.34 -9.27
C GLY A 333 20.00 -15.61 -10.49
N ILE A 334 19.42 -15.64 -11.70
CA ILE A 334 20.19 -15.74 -12.94
C ILE A 334 21.08 -14.50 -13.12
N LEU A 335 20.51 -13.30 -12.94
CA LEU A 335 21.25 -12.04 -13.09
C LEU A 335 22.35 -11.85 -12.04
N SER A 336 22.22 -12.46 -10.87
CA SER A 336 23.26 -12.45 -9.82
C SER A 336 24.26 -13.61 -9.93
N GLY A 337 24.10 -14.52 -10.89
CA GLY A 337 24.93 -15.72 -11.03
C GLY A 337 24.66 -16.79 -9.96
N GLU A 338 23.60 -16.66 -9.17
CA GLU A 338 23.17 -17.65 -8.16
C GLU A 338 22.50 -18.88 -8.81
N ILE A 339 22.01 -18.77 -10.04
CA ILE A 339 21.32 -19.83 -10.80
C ILE A 339 21.97 -19.96 -12.18
N SER A 340 22.44 -21.16 -12.56
CA SER A 340 22.85 -21.48 -13.93
C SER A 340 21.67 -22.01 -14.75
N ASN A 341 21.65 -21.72 -16.05
CA ASN A 341 20.59 -22.14 -16.98
C ASN A 341 20.66 -23.63 -17.38
N ASP A 342 21.55 -24.42 -16.79
CA ASP A 342 21.87 -25.79 -17.25
C ASP A 342 20.81 -26.86 -16.92
N ASN A 343 19.63 -26.47 -16.42
CA ASN A 343 18.53 -27.40 -16.09
C ASN A 343 17.26 -27.20 -16.94
N GLU A 344 17.34 -26.54 -18.09
CA GLU A 344 16.27 -26.57 -19.11
C GLU A 344 16.72 -27.43 -20.30
N GLY A 345 16.83 -28.74 -20.06
CA GLY A 345 17.14 -29.71 -21.10
C GLY A 345 16.96 -31.15 -20.59
N ILE A 346 15.98 -31.84 -21.19
CA ILE A 346 15.65 -33.27 -21.07
C ILE A 346 14.69 -33.61 -19.92
N GLU A 347 13.39 -33.41 -20.17
CA GLU A 347 12.43 -34.50 -19.98
C GLU A 347 11.58 -34.56 -21.28
N GLU A 348 11.67 -35.71 -21.96
CA GLU A 348 10.91 -36.07 -23.18
C GLU A 348 9.42 -36.29 -22.91
#